data_AF-R6U776-F1
#
_entry.id   AF-R6U776-F1
#
_cell.length_a   1.000
_cell.length_b   1.000
_cell.length_c   1.000
_cell.angle_alpha   90.00
_cell.angle_beta   90.00
_cell.angle_gamma   90.00
#
_symmetry.space_group_name_H-M   'P 1'
#
loop_
_entity.id
_entity.type
_entity.pdbx_description
1 polymer ?
#
loop_
_entity_poly.entity_id
_entity_poly.type
_entity_poly.pdbx_seq_one_letter_code
_entity_poly.pdbx_strand_id
1 'polypeptide(L)'
;MIGTSGVVGLDNQYPLLPELISYVKENSANPDAKLVWLFSWAYQNDSTHPSFPLYDRDQMKMHTMGVKMTEKYAATNPDISVVVPLATTFQNIRTCFIGDHLTRDGFHADLTVGRYTLALTFYCSVTGADPWKCSFRLETGVTEEGKTFDLIAESVENAIKEPYKMTQSAYTQE
;
A
#
# COMPACT_ATOMS: atom_id res chain seq x y z
N MET A 1 -20.71 -1.38 -0.76
CA MET A 1 -19.51 -0.57 -0.45
C MET A 1 -18.33 -1.33 -1.03
N ILE A 2 -17.44 -0.67 -1.78
CA ILE A 2 -16.26 -1.33 -2.35
C ILE A 2 -15.09 -1.15 -1.40
N GLY A 3 -14.46 -2.24 -0.96
CA GLY A 3 -13.20 -2.23 -0.22
C GLY A 3 -13.22 -1.43 1.09
N THR A 4 -14.06 -1.83 2.06
CA THR A 4 -13.95 -1.27 3.43
C THR A 4 -12.70 -1.78 4.15
N SER A 5 -12.31 -1.09 5.23
CA SER A 5 -11.33 -1.67 6.17
C SER A 5 -11.78 -3.07 6.58
N GLY A 6 -10.86 -4.04 6.53
CA GLY A 6 -11.07 -5.41 7.01
C GLY A 6 -11.49 -6.43 5.96
N VAL A 7 -11.82 -6.01 4.73
CA VAL A 7 -12.29 -6.91 3.66
C VAL A 7 -11.38 -6.89 2.41
N VAL A 8 -10.14 -6.42 2.56
CA VAL A 8 -9.10 -6.44 1.53
C VAL A 8 -8.94 -7.83 0.92
N GLY A 9 -9.00 -7.95 -0.40
CA GLY A 9 -8.79 -9.24 -1.06
C GLY A 9 -10.00 -10.18 -1.10
N LEU A 10 -11.17 -9.76 -0.58
CA LEU A 10 -12.41 -10.52 -0.72
C LEU A 10 -13.12 -10.16 -2.04
N ASP A 11 -13.38 -11.17 -2.88
CA ASP A 11 -13.90 -10.98 -4.25
C ASP A 11 -15.28 -10.32 -4.28
N ASN A 12 -16.13 -10.65 -3.30
CA ASN A 12 -17.49 -10.12 -3.17
C ASN A 12 -17.55 -8.62 -2.81
N GLN A 13 -16.40 -7.95 -2.66
CA GLN A 13 -16.32 -6.52 -2.38
C GLN A 13 -16.30 -5.65 -3.64
N TYR A 14 -16.14 -6.24 -4.82
CA TYR A 14 -16.04 -5.48 -6.08
C TYR A 14 -17.24 -5.59 -7.04
N PRO A 15 -18.47 -6.00 -6.63
CA PRO A 15 -19.55 -6.22 -7.58
C PRO A 15 -20.06 -4.93 -8.23
N LEU A 16 -19.80 -3.77 -7.62
CA LEU A 16 -20.24 -2.46 -8.10
C LEU A 16 -19.08 -1.62 -8.70
N LEU A 17 -17.91 -2.23 -8.92
CA LEU A 17 -16.73 -1.49 -9.39
C LEU A 17 -16.97 -0.85 -10.77
N PRO A 18 -17.53 -1.56 -11.77
CA PRO A 18 -17.82 -0.95 -13.07
C PRO A 18 -18.80 0.23 -12.95
N GLU A 19 -19.86 0.08 -12.16
CA GLU A 19 -20.87 1.14 -11.95
C GLU A 19 -20.28 2.36 -11.24
N LEU A 20 -19.38 2.14 -10.27
CA LEU A 20 -18.69 3.23 -9.58
C LEU A 20 -17.76 3.98 -10.55
N ILE A 21 -16.99 3.25 -11.37
CA ILE A 21 -16.11 3.85 -12.39
C ILE A 21 -16.95 4.68 -13.37
N SER A 22 -18.03 4.11 -13.92
CA SER A 22 -18.92 4.80 -14.85
C SER A 22 -19.52 6.05 -14.20
N TYR A 23 -20.03 5.93 -12.98
CA TYR A 23 -20.59 7.06 -12.25
C TYR A 23 -19.58 8.20 -12.08
N VAL A 24 -18.34 7.90 -11.67
CA VAL A 24 -17.31 8.93 -11.51
C VAL A 24 -16.96 9.58 -12.85
N LYS A 25 -16.82 8.80 -13.93
CA LYS A 25 -16.51 9.33 -15.27
C LYS A 25 -17.62 10.20 -15.83
N GLU A 26 -18.88 9.80 -15.65
CA GLU A 26 -20.06 10.54 -16.12
C GLU A 26 -20.30 11.84 -15.35
N ASN A 27 -19.91 11.88 -14.07
CA ASN A 27 -20.16 13.03 -13.18
C ASN A 27 -18.91 13.89 -12.92
N SER A 28 -17.75 13.51 -13.46
CA SER A 28 -16.52 14.32 -13.32
C SER A 28 -16.63 15.58 -14.15
N ALA A 29 -16.49 16.74 -13.51
CA ALA A 29 -16.37 18.03 -14.20
C ALA A 29 -15.05 18.17 -14.97
N ASN A 30 -14.05 17.33 -14.66
CA ASN A 30 -12.76 17.30 -15.35
C ASN A 30 -12.67 16.04 -16.24
N PRO A 31 -12.67 16.17 -17.58
CA PRO A 31 -12.57 15.03 -18.49
C PRO A 31 -11.19 14.35 -18.44
N ASP A 32 -10.16 15.04 -17.96
CA ASP A 32 -8.79 14.51 -17.84
C ASP A 32 -8.51 13.86 -16.47
N ALA A 33 -9.54 13.74 -15.61
CA ALA A 33 -9.40 13.08 -14.32
C ALA A 33 -8.98 11.62 -14.49
N LYS A 34 -7.98 11.20 -13.71
CA LYS A 34 -7.44 9.84 -13.73
C LYS A 34 -7.89 9.09 -12.49
N LEU A 35 -8.36 7.86 -12.68
CA LEU A 35 -8.65 6.95 -11.57
C LEU A 35 -7.38 6.23 -11.15
N VAL A 36 -7.17 6.15 -9.84
CA VAL A 36 -6.00 5.54 -9.22
C VAL A 36 -6.48 4.46 -8.26
N TRP A 37 -5.88 3.28 -8.34
CA TRP A 37 -6.18 2.18 -7.43
C TRP A 37 -5.19 2.16 -6.27
N LEU A 38 -5.68 2.30 -5.04
CA LEU A 38 -4.86 2.15 -3.84
C LEU A 38 -4.85 0.68 -3.41
N PHE A 39 -3.76 -0.04 -3.68
CA PHE A 39 -3.60 -1.41 -3.19
C PHE A 39 -3.24 -1.37 -1.71
N SER A 40 -4.25 -1.41 -0.83
CA SER A 40 -4.13 -1.28 0.63
C SER A 40 -3.45 -2.46 1.32
N TRP A 41 -2.79 -2.19 2.45
CA TRP A 41 -1.92 -3.13 3.17
C TRP A 41 -2.65 -4.17 4.04
N ALA A 42 -1.92 -5.26 4.34
CA ALA A 42 -2.32 -6.26 5.31
C ALA A 42 -2.12 -5.79 6.75
N TYR A 43 -2.94 -6.31 7.66
CA TYR A 43 -2.82 -6.03 9.09
C TYR A 43 -1.52 -6.56 9.70
N GLN A 44 -1.14 -6.03 10.87
CA GLN A 44 -0.03 -6.55 11.67
C GLN A 44 -0.31 -8.00 12.10
N ASN A 45 0.72 -8.83 12.28
CA ASN A 45 0.55 -10.25 12.61
C ASN A 45 -0.18 -10.49 13.93
N ASP A 46 0.00 -9.61 14.92
CA ASP A 46 -0.68 -9.65 16.22
C ASP A 46 -1.95 -8.78 16.26
N SER A 47 -2.45 -8.34 15.10
CA SER A 47 -3.64 -7.49 15.02
C SER A 47 -4.85 -8.14 15.68
N THR A 48 -5.56 -7.36 16.49
CA THR A 48 -6.80 -7.79 17.14
C THR A 48 -8.05 -7.37 16.36
N HIS A 49 -7.90 -6.84 15.13
CA HIS A 49 -9.01 -6.33 14.34
C HIS A 49 -10.08 -7.43 14.12
N PRO A 50 -11.38 -7.16 14.34
CA PRO A 50 -12.44 -8.18 14.27
C PRO A 50 -12.58 -8.90 12.92
N SER A 51 -12.11 -8.26 11.84
CA SER A 51 -12.11 -8.85 10.50
C SER A 51 -10.86 -9.67 10.17
N PHE A 52 -9.79 -9.63 10.97
CA PHE A 52 -8.58 -10.41 10.69
C PHE A 52 -8.79 -11.94 10.64
N PRO A 53 -9.76 -12.52 11.39
CA PRO A 53 -10.16 -13.92 11.21
C PRO A 53 -10.62 -14.31 9.79
N LEU A 54 -11.05 -13.36 8.95
CA LEU A 54 -11.37 -13.64 7.53
C LEU A 54 -10.13 -14.11 6.73
N TYR A 55 -8.94 -13.86 7.28
CA TYR A 55 -7.64 -14.23 6.72
C TYR A 55 -6.92 -15.20 7.66
N ASP A 56 -7.65 -15.94 8.51
CA ASP A 56 -7.08 -16.87 9.51
C ASP A 56 -6.12 -16.19 10.50
N ARG A 57 -6.21 -14.86 10.65
CA ARG A 57 -5.21 -14.05 11.37
C ARG A 57 -3.79 -14.20 10.82
N ASP A 58 -3.69 -14.35 9.50
CA ASP A 58 -2.43 -14.48 8.77
C ASP A 58 -2.23 -13.25 7.86
N GLN A 59 -1.17 -12.49 8.13
CA GLN A 59 -0.82 -11.28 7.36
C GLN A 59 -0.51 -11.61 5.91
N MET A 60 0.20 -12.70 5.65
CA MET A 60 0.60 -13.10 4.31
C MET A 60 -0.59 -13.61 3.50
N LYS A 61 -1.54 -14.30 4.13
CA LYS A 61 -2.82 -14.66 3.51
C LYS A 61 -3.59 -13.41 3.10
N MET A 62 -3.71 -12.41 3.99
CA MET A 62 -4.39 -11.15 3.69
C MET A 62 -3.71 -10.39 2.54
N HIS A 63 -2.37 -10.29 2.55
CA HIS A 63 -1.61 -9.66 1.47
C HIS A 63 -1.82 -10.39 0.13
N THR A 64 -1.68 -11.72 0.12
CA THR A 64 -1.81 -12.54 -1.10
C THR A 64 -3.20 -12.43 -1.71
N MET A 65 -4.25 -12.41 -0.87
CA MET A 65 -5.61 -12.18 -1.33
C MET A 65 -5.79 -10.77 -1.93
N GLY A 66 -5.16 -9.76 -1.32
CA GLY A 66 -5.12 -8.40 -1.85
C GLY A 66 -4.43 -8.28 -3.21
N VAL A 67 -3.28 -8.95 -3.40
CA VAL A 67 -2.57 -9.02 -4.69
C VAL A 67 -3.51 -9.58 -5.75
N LYS A 68 -4.10 -10.76 -5.50
CA LYS A 68 -4.98 -11.44 -6.45
C LYS A 68 -6.15 -10.56 -6.90
N MET A 69 -6.78 -9.83 -5.97
CA MET A 69 -7.90 -8.95 -6.32
C MET A 69 -7.44 -7.71 -7.07
N THR A 70 -6.27 -7.16 -6.73
CA THR A 70 -5.69 -6.02 -7.45
C THR A 70 -5.33 -6.39 -8.89
N GLU A 71 -4.72 -7.56 -9.11
CA GLU A 71 -4.45 -8.09 -10.45
C GLU A 71 -5.76 -8.29 -11.25
N LYS A 72 -6.77 -8.88 -10.61
CA LYS A 72 -8.07 -9.17 -11.23
C LYS A 72 -8.84 -7.90 -11.64
N TYR A 73 -8.88 -6.88 -10.78
CA TYR A 73 -9.81 -5.76 -10.94
C TYR A 73 -9.17 -4.43 -11.34
N ALA A 74 -7.86 -4.27 -11.14
CA ALA A 74 -7.18 -3.00 -11.36
C ALA A 74 -6.05 -3.09 -12.39
N ALA A 75 -5.17 -4.10 -12.29
CA ALA A 75 -3.95 -4.18 -13.11
C ALA A 75 -4.23 -4.24 -14.63
N THR A 76 -5.34 -4.85 -15.02
CA THR A 76 -5.75 -5.00 -16.42
C THR A 76 -6.93 -4.10 -16.80
N ASN A 77 -7.38 -3.24 -15.88
CA ASN A 77 -8.55 -2.40 -16.09
C ASN A 77 -8.14 -1.11 -16.82
N PRO A 78 -8.65 -0.85 -18.04
CA PRO A 78 -8.24 0.29 -18.85
C PRO A 78 -8.65 1.65 -18.25
N ASP A 79 -9.59 1.67 -17.31
CA ASP A 79 -10.02 2.91 -16.63
C ASP A 79 -9.12 3.29 -15.45
N ILE A 80 -8.27 2.37 -14.97
CA ILE A 80 -7.34 2.61 -13.87
C ILE A 80 -5.99 3.05 -14.47
N SER A 81 -5.61 4.30 -14.19
CA SER A 81 -4.37 4.87 -14.72
C SER A 81 -3.12 4.37 -14.02
N VAL A 82 -3.19 4.10 -12.71
CA VAL A 82 -2.07 3.56 -11.94
C VAL A 82 -2.57 2.77 -10.73
N VAL A 83 -1.86 1.68 -10.43
CA VAL A 83 -1.97 0.96 -9.17
C VAL A 83 -0.88 1.45 -8.23
N VAL A 84 -1.26 2.00 -7.08
CA VAL A 84 -0.32 2.44 -6.03
C VAL A 84 -0.07 1.28 -5.08
N PRO A 85 1.16 0.73 -5.02
CA PRO A 85 1.46 -0.54 -4.34
C PRO A 85 1.72 -0.37 -2.83
N LEU A 86 0.79 0.28 -2.11
CA LEU A 86 0.95 0.55 -0.67
C LEU A 86 1.18 -0.73 0.14
N ALA A 87 0.45 -1.80 -0.18
CA ALA A 87 0.55 -3.09 0.46
C ALA A 87 1.94 -3.71 0.33
N THR A 88 2.50 -3.66 -0.88
CA THR A 88 3.81 -4.23 -1.16
C THR A 88 4.90 -3.41 -0.51
N THR A 89 4.81 -2.07 -0.48
CA THR A 89 5.77 -1.25 0.27
C THR A 89 5.76 -1.63 1.76
N PHE A 90 4.59 -1.78 2.38
CA PHE A 90 4.49 -2.22 3.77
C PHE A 90 5.09 -3.61 3.99
N GLN A 91 4.83 -4.56 3.09
CA GLN A 91 5.45 -5.87 3.19
C GLN A 91 6.97 -5.84 2.99
N ASN A 92 7.49 -5.00 2.11
CA ASN A 92 8.93 -4.83 1.93
C ASN A 92 9.56 -4.28 3.22
N ILE A 93 8.97 -3.24 3.84
CA ILE A 93 9.49 -2.68 5.09
C ILE A 93 9.43 -3.67 6.26
N ARG A 94 8.41 -4.54 6.29
CA ARG A 94 8.32 -5.62 7.28
C ARG A 94 9.49 -6.60 7.24
N THR A 95 10.24 -6.63 6.14
CA THR A 95 11.47 -7.43 6.01
C THR A 95 12.74 -6.69 6.51
N CYS A 96 12.64 -5.38 6.78
CA CYS A 96 13.71 -4.54 7.28
C CYS A 96 13.83 -4.62 8.81
N PHE A 97 14.77 -3.87 9.37
CA PHE A 97 14.93 -3.74 10.82
C PHE A 97 13.73 -3.14 11.55
N ILE A 98 12.85 -2.41 10.86
CA ILE A 98 11.58 -1.91 11.43
C ILE A 98 10.64 -3.06 11.78
N GLY A 99 10.70 -4.16 11.02
CA GLY A 99 9.83 -5.31 11.22
C GLY A 99 8.35 -4.95 11.12
N ASP A 100 7.51 -5.68 11.86
CA ASP A 100 6.06 -5.55 11.83
C ASP A 100 5.54 -4.43 12.74
N HIS A 101 6.15 -3.25 12.67
CA HIS A 101 5.85 -2.08 13.53
C HIS A 101 5.47 -0.83 12.74
N LEU A 102 4.68 -1.00 11.67
CA LEU A 102 4.20 0.07 10.79
C LEU A 102 2.79 0.56 11.11
N THR A 103 2.17 -0.02 12.13
CA THR A 103 0.80 0.30 12.54
C THR A 103 0.76 0.70 14.00
N ARG A 104 -0.14 1.62 14.36
CA ARG A 104 -0.29 2.06 15.76
C ARG A 104 -1.23 1.19 16.59
N ASP A 105 -2.05 0.39 15.92
CA ASP A 105 -3.15 -0.38 16.53
C ASP A 105 -3.39 -1.73 15.83
N GLY A 106 -2.40 -2.21 15.07
CA GLY A 106 -2.48 -3.47 14.33
C GLY A 106 -3.07 -3.35 12.93
N PHE A 107 -3.57 -2.19 12.51
CA PHE A 107 -4.15 -2.02 11.17
C PHE A 107 -4.04 -0.62 10.58
N HIS A 108 -4.13 0.45 11.37
CA HIS A 108 -3.88 1.79 10.85
C HIS A 108 -2.39 2.12 10.91
N ALA A 109 -1.87 2.70 9.84
CA ALA A 109 -0.50 3.18 9.77
C ALA A 109 -0.12 4.05 10.98
N ASP A 110 1.08 3.83 11.51
CA ASP A 110 1.64 4.67 12.57
C ASP A 110 1.81 6.11 12.10
N LEU A 111 1.87 7.04 13.06
CA LEU A 111 1.81 8.47 12.78
C LEU A 111 3.08 9.02 12.11
N THR A 112 4.15 8.23 12.06
CA THR A 112 5.48 8.62 11.59
C THR A 112 5.89 7.81 10.34
N VAL A 113 6.71 6.77 10.51
CA VAL A 113 7.27 5.93 9.45
C VAL A 113 6.20 5.38 8.52
N GLY A 114 5.13 4.81 9.05
CA GLY A 114 4.06 4.18 8.29
C GLY A 114 3.35 5.17 7.39
N ARG A 115 2.88 6.31 7.93
CA ARG A 115 2.25 7.37 7.10
C ARG A 115 3.21 7.99 6.10
N TYR A 116 4.46 8.23 6.47
CA TYR A 116 5.48 8.75 5.56
C TYR A 116 5.71 7.78 4.39
N THR A 117 5.84 6.49 4.68
CA THR A 117 5.97 5.42 3.69
C THR A 117 4.81 5.41 2.70
N LEU A 118 3.57 5.47 3.20
CA LEU A 118 2.37 5.48 2.36
C LEU A 118 2.33 6.74 1.48
N ALA A 119 2.66 7.89 2.05
CA ALA A 119 2.71 9.16 1.31
C ALA A 119 3.77 9.14 0.21
N LEU A 120 4.99 8.65 0.50
CA LEU A 120 6.06 8.56 -0.49
C LEU A 120 5.72 7.55 -1.59
N THR A 121 5.14 6.40 -1.25
CA THR A 121 4.66 5.42 -2.23
C THR A 121 3.63 6.03 -3.16
N PHE A 122 2.62 6.70 -2.60
CA PHE A 122 1.58 7.35 -3.38
C PHE A 122 2.17 8.42 -4.30
N TYR A 123 2.96 9.34 -3.76
CA TYR A 123 3.59 10.43 -4.50
C TYR A 123 4.43 9.90 -5.68
N CYS A 124 5.35 8.96 -5.44
CA CYS A 124 6.22 8.44 -6.48
C CYS A 124 5.42 7.66 -7.54
N SER A 125 4.40 6.91 -7.13
CA SER A 125 3.56 6.15 -8.07
C SER A 125 2.77 7.05 -9.02
N VAL A 126 2.18 8.15 -8.52
CA VAL A 126 1.33 9.02 -9.34
C VAL A 126 2.10 10.07 -10.14
N THR A 127 3.31 10.42 -9.72
CA THR A 127 4.14 11.45 -10.38
C THR A 127 5.29 10.87 -11.21
N GLY A 128 5.69 9.63 -10.97
CA GLY A 128 6.93 9.06 -11.52
C GLY A 128 8.20 9.65 -10.90
N ALA A 129 8.08 10.39 -9.79
CA ALA A 129 9.23 10.93 -9.08
C ALA A 129 10.11 9.82 -8.50
N ASP A 130 11.40 10.10 -8.43
CA ASP A 130 12.40 9.22 -7.83
C ASP A 130 12.30 9.29 -6.29
N PRO A 131 12.00 8.17 -5.59
CA PRO A 131 11.84 8.17 -4.13
C PRO A 131 13.10 8.64 -3.40
N TRP A 132 14.29 8.39 -3.95
CA TRP A 132 15.57 8.80 -3.37
C TRP A 132 15.78 10.32 -3.39
N LYS A 133 15.07 11.03 -4.27
CA LYS A 133 15.19 12.50 -4.42
C LYS A 133 14.18 13.28 -3.59
N CYS A 134 13.30 12.61 -2.85
CA CYS A 134 12.45 13.30 -1.89
C CYS A 134 13.34 13.96 -0.84
N SER A 135 13.26 15.28 -0.65
CA SER A 135 14.02 16.03 0.36
C SER A 135 13.24 16.27 1.66
N PHE A 136 11.92 16.07 1.64
CA PHE A 136 11.09 16.24 2.83
C PHE A 136 11.39 15.12 3.83
N ARG A 137 11.66 15.47 5.09
CA ARG A 137 11.88 14.53 6.20
C ARG A 137 10.95 14.89 7.34
N LEU A 138 10.47 13.88 8.07
CA LEU A 138 9.77 14.14 9.31
C LEU A 138 10.79 14.48 10.40
N GLU A 139 10.41 15.38 11.31
CA GLU A 139 11.24 15.71 12.49
C GLU A 139 11.42 14.49 13.42
N THR A 140 10.53 13.51 13.35
CA THR A 140 10.57 12.28 14.16
C THR A 140 10.34 11.04 13.30
N GLY A 141 11.00 9.93 13.66
CA GLY A 141 10.87 8.62 13.02
C GLY A 141 11.61 8.46 11.70
N VAL A 142 11.59 9.48 10.83
CA VAL A 142 12.32 9.49 9.54
C VAL A 142 13.43 10.53 9.58
N THR A 143 14.43 10.25 10.41
CA THR A 143 15.60 11.11 10.62
C THR A 143 16.74 10.76 9.65
N GLU A 144 17.68 11.69 9.46
CA GLU A 144 18.92 11.42 8.70
C GLU A 144 19.80 10.38 9.42
N GLU A 145 19.72 10.34 10.75
CA GLU A 145 20.31 9.30 11.57
C GLU A 145 19.47 8.01 11.50
N GLY A 146 20.11 6.86 11.26
CA GLY A 146 19.48 5.55 11.40
C GLY A 146 19.02 4.83 10.12
N LYS A 147 19.37 5.31 8.92
CA LYS A 147 19.02 4.67 7.62
C LYS A 147 17.52 4.49 7.35
N THR A 148 16.64 5.06 8.18
CA THR A 148 15.18 4.91 8.04
C THR A 148 14.66 5.51 6.75
N PHE A 149 15.21 6.63 6.28
CA PHE A 149 14.82 7.14 4.97
C PHE A 149 15.24 6.18 3.84
N ASP A 150 16.48 5.69 3.88
CA ASP A 150 17.04 4.86 2.81
C ASP A 150 16.26 3.55 2.63
N LEU A 151 15.88 2.89 3.72
CA LEU A 151 15.05 1.68 3.65
C LEU A 151 13.64 1.97 3.12
N ILE A 152 13.06 3.14 3.46
CA ILE A 152 11.74 3.53 2.95
C ILE A 152 11.85 3.80 1.45
N ALA A 153 12.86 4.56 1.01
CA ALA A 153 13.08 4.86 -0.39
C ALA A 153 13.31 3.57 -1.21
N GLU A 154 14.15 2.66 -0.70
CA GLU A 154 14.38 1.34 -1.29
C GLU A 154 13.08 0.52 -1.36
N SER A 155 12.31 0.45 -0.26
CA SER A 155 11.06 -0.32 -0.22
C SER A 155 10.01 0.22 -1.19
N VAL A 156 9.92 1.54 -1.34
CA VAL A 156 9.05 2.22 -2.31
C VAL A 156 9.50 1.93 -3.73
N GLU A 157 10.80 2.08 -4.01
CA GLU A 157 11.36 1.78 -5.34
C GLU A 157 11.10 0.33 -5.74
N ASN A 158 11.36 -0.61 -4.84
CA ASN A 158 11.13 -2.04 -5.08
C ASN A 158 9.64 -2.35 -5.28
N ALA A 159 8.75 -1.75 -4.49
CA ALA A 159 7.31 -1.93 -4.65
C ALA A 159 6.78 -1.33 -5.97
N ILE A 160 7.34 -0.21 -6.44
CA ILE A 160 6.95 0.36 -7.74
C ILE A 160 7.42 -0.54 -8.90
N LYS A 161 8.63 -1.11 -8.80
CA LYS A 161 9.18 -2.04 -9.80
C LYS A 161 8.42 -3.38 -9.83
N GLU A 162 8.05 -3.90 -8.67
CA GLU A 162 7.43 -5.21 -8.48
C GLU A 162 6.16 -5.11 -7.61
N PRO A 163 5.07 -4.49 -8.10
CA PRO A 163 3.91 -4.07 -7.29
C PRO A 163 3.05 -5.20 -6.71
N TYR A 164 3.32 -6.44 -7.09
CA TYR A 164 2.57 -7.62 -6.68
C TYR A 164 3.45 -8.65 -5.96
N LYS A 165 4.74 -8.34 -5.78
CA LYS A 165 5.73 -9.27 -5.25
C LYS A 165 6.58 -8.59 -4.19
N MET A 166 6.64 -9.23 -3.02
CA MET A 166 7.53 -8.79 -1.96
C MET A 166 8.99 -8.86 -2.40
N THR A 167 9.74 -7.84 -2.04
CA THR A 167 11.19 -7.77 -2.21
C THR A 167 11.83 -7.67 -0.83
N GLN A 168 12.76 -8.59 -0.54
CA GLN A 168 13.54 -8.56 0.68
C GLN A 168 14.42 -7.31 0.68
N SER A 169 14.35 -6.52 1.76
CA SER A 169 15.17 -5.32 1.91
C SER A 169 16.63 -5.67 2.19
N ALA A 170 17.54 -4.81 1.74
CA ALA A 170 18.95 -4.84 2.14
C ALA A 170 19.18 -4.32 3.58
N TYR A 171 18.19 -3.66 4.20
CA TYR A 171 18.28 -3.06 5.53
C TYR A 171 17.68 -3.98 6.60
N THR A 172 18.20 -5.19 6.74
CA THR A 172 17.71 -6.19 7.70
C THR A 172 18.16 -5.90 9.13
N GLN A 173 17.48 -6.48 10.11
CA GLN A 173 18.05 -6.65 11.46
C GLN A 173 19.33 -7.50 11.34
N GLU A 174 20.39 -7.10 12.05
CA GLU A 174 21.58 -7.96 12.26
C GLU A 174 21.26 -9.17 13.13
#